data_AF-A0A0D2QLL4-F1
#
_entry.id   AF-A0A0D2QLL4-F1
#
_cell.length_a   1.000
_cell.length_b   1.000
_cell.length_c   1.000
_cell.angle_alpha   90.00
_cell.angle_beta   90.00
_cell.angle_gamma   90.00
#
_symmetry.space_group_name_H-M   'P 1'
#
loop_
_entity.id
_entity.type
_entity.pdbx_description
1 polymer ?
#
loop_
_entity_poly.entity_id
_entity_poly.type
_entity_poly.pdbx_seq_one_letter_code
_entity_poly.pdbx_strand_id
1 'polypeptide(L)'
;MASTFSGDETAPFFGFLGAAAALVFSCMGAAYGTAKSGVGVASMGVMRPELVMKSIVPVVMAGVLAGLSAGMAIGIVGDAGVRANAQQPKLFVGMILILIFAEALALYGLIVGIILSSRAGQSRAE
;
A
#
# COMPACT_ATOMS: atom_id res chain seq x y z
N MET A 1 -0.76 12.68 -39.46
CA MET A 1 -1.54 11.80 -38.56
C MET A 1 -1.53 12.37 -37.13
N ALA A 2 -1.87 13.65 -36.97
CA ALA A 2 -1.81 14.37 -35.69
C ALA A 2 -2.94 15.41 -35.54
N SER A 3 -3.97 15.35 -36.37
CA SER A 3 -4.95 16.43 -36.54
C SER A 3 -6.41 16.01 -36.31
N THR A 4 -6.67 14.94 -35.53
CA THR A 4 -8.05 14.50 -35.23
C THR A 4 -8.30 14.12 -33.76
N PHE A 5 -7.39 14.43 -32.84
CA PHE A 5 -7.66 14.24 -31.41
C PHE A 5 -8.34 15.50 -30.87
N SER A 6 -9.64 15.64 -31.11
CA SER A 6 -10.51 16.54 -30.34
C SER A 6 -10.41 16.14 -28.87
N GLY A 7 -10.11 17.11 -27.98
CA GLY A 7 -9.90 16.84 -26.54
C GLY A 7 -11.07 16.15 -25.84
N ASP A 8 -12.28 16.22 -26.40
CA ASP A 8 -13.50 15.61 -25.85
C ASP A 8 -13.51 14.07 -25.91
N GLU A 9 -12.99 13.45 -26.98
CA GLU A 9 -13.02 11.99 -27.13
C GLU A 9 -11.91 11.30 -26.32
N THR A 10 -10.84 12.04 -26.01
CA THR A 10 -9.66 11.49 -25.30
C THR A 10 -9.64 11.73 -23.81
N ALA A 11 -10.36 12.74 -23.33
CA ALA A 11 -10.54 12.98 -21.91
C ALA A 11 -11.01 11.72 -21.12
N PRO A 12 -12.04 10.97 -21.55
CA PRO A 12 -12.48 9.77 -20.82
C PRO A 12 -11.45 8.63 -20.90
N PHE A 13 -10.74 8.48 -22.03
CA PHE A 13 -9.69 7.48 -22.17
C PHE A 13 -8.59 7.66 -21.12
N PHE A 14 -8.07 8.87 -20.96
CA PHE A 14 -7.04 9.16 -19.95
C PHE A 14 -7.59 9.07 -18.51
N GLY A 15 -8.86 9.42 -18.29
CA GLY A 15 -9.52 9.25 -17.00
C GLY A 15 -9.59 7.77 -16.55
N PHE A 16 -10.13 6.90 -17.41
CA PHE A 16 -10.19 5.47 -17.12
C PHE A 16 -8.81 4.83 -17.04
N LEU A 17 -7.87 5.24 -17.88
CA LEU A 17 -6.49 4.77 -17.82
C LEU A 17 -5.84 5.11 -16.47
N GLY A 18 -6.02 6.34 -15.98
CA GLY A 18 -5.51 6.78 -14.68
C GLY A 18 -6.15 6.03 -13.52
N ALA A 19 -7.47 5.83 -13.55
CA ALA A 19 -8.19 5.06 -12.54
C ALA A 19 -7.74 3.59 -12.50
N ALA A 20 -7.58 2.96 -13.68
CA ALA A 20 -7.08 1.60 -13.80
C ALA A 20 -5.64 1.49 -13.28
N ALA A 21 -4.76 2.43 -13.64
CA ALA A 21 -3.38 2.45 -13.17
C ALA A 21 -3.30 2.61 -11.64
N ALA A 22 -4.09 3.51 -11.05
CA ALA A 22 -4.13 3.71 -9.61
C ALA A 22 -4.56 2.44 -8.86
N LEU A 23 -5.58 1.74 -9.34
CA LEU A 23 -6.05 0.49 -8.74
C LEU A 23 -5.04 -0.64 -8.90
N VAL A 24 -4.47 -0.85 -10.09
CA VAL A 24 -3.51 -1.94 -10.34
C VAL A 24 -2.26 -1.78 -9.48
N PHE A 25 -1.69 -0.56 -9.42
CA PHE A 25 -0.50 -0.32 -8.60
C PHE A 25 -0.78 -0.42 -7.10
N SER A 26 -1.95 0.03 -6.64
CA SER A 26 -2.39 -0.13 -5.25
C SER A 26 -2.55 -1.61 -4.89
N CYS A 27 -3.33 -2.37 -5.67
CA CYS A 27 -3.54 -3.80 -5.48
C CYS A 27 -2.23 -4.60 -5.52
N MET A 28 -1.29 -4.24 -6.41
CA MET A 28 0.00 -4.90 -6.50
C MET A 28 0.85 -4.65 -5.24
N GLY A 29 0.85 -3.42 -4.71
CA GLY A 29 1.48 -3.10 -3.43
C GLY A 29 0.90 -3.92 -2.28
N ALA A 30 -0.43 -3.94 -2.16
CA ALA A 30 -1.13 -4.69 -1.12
C ALA A 30 -0.87 -6.21 -1.22
N ALA A 31 -0.91 -6.76 -2.44
CA ALA A 31 -0.62 -8.16 -2.69
C ALA A 31 0.81 -8.55 -2.29
N TYR A 32 1.81 -7.75 -2.68
CA TYR A 32 3.21 -8.01 -2.31
C TYR A 32 3.42 -7.88 -0.80
N GLY A 33 2.90 -6.81 -0.18
CA GLY A 33 3.03 -6.57 1.26
C GLY A 33 2.42 -7.68 2.10
N THR A 34 1.25 -8.16 1.67
CA THR A 34 0.54 -9.30 2.27
C THR A 34 1.30 -10.60 2.06
N ALA A 35 1.79 -10.88 0.84
CA ALA A 35 2.49 -12.12 0.52
C ALA A 35 3.79 -12.27 1.33
N LYS A 36 4.63 -11.24 1.35
CA LYS A 36 5.93 -11.31 2.07
C LYS A 36 5.73 -11.37 3.58
N SER A 37 4.86 -10.52 4.14
CA SER A 37 4.57 -10.56 5.58
C SER A 37 3.91 -11.88 5.98
N GLY A 38 3.03 -12.42 5.14
CA GLY A 38 2.34 -13.69 5.38
C GLY A 38 3.27 -14.89 5.46
N VAL A 39 4.33 -14.95 4.64
CA VAL A 39 5.36 -15.99 4.74
C VAL A 39 6.10 -15.93 6.09
N GLY A 40 6.43 -14.72 6.56
CA GLY A 40 7.02 -14.50 7.88
C GLY A 40 6.11 -14.96 9.01
N VAL A 41 4.80 -14.64 8.93
CA VAL A 41 3.79 -15.07 9.91
C VAL A 41 3.61 -16.59 9.89
N ALA A 42 3.54 -17.22 8.72
CA ALA A 42 3.38 -18.66 8.60
C ALA A 42 4.58 -19.42 9.19
N SER A 43 5.80 -18.97 8.89
CA SER A 43 7.03 -19.55 9.45
C SER A 43 7.13 -19.36 10.96
N MET A 44 6.64 -18.25 11.49
CA MET A 44 6.63 -17.98 12.92
C MET A 44 5.51 -18.74 13.63
N GLY A 45 4.34 -18.85 13.01
CA GLY A 45 3.14 -19.46 13.59
C GLY A 45 3.26 -20.95 13.89
N VAL A 46 4.14 -21.66 13.19
CA VAL A 46 4.48 -23.06 13.51
C VAL A 46 5.43 -23.19 14.70
N MET A 47 6.22 -22.16 15.02
CA MET A 47 7.18 -22.18 16.14
C MET A 47 6.61 -21.57 17.42
N ARG A 48 5.85 -20.47 17.31
CA ARG A 48 5.27 -19.72 18.44
C ARG A 48 3.85 -19.24 18.12
N PRO A 49 2.84 -20.12 18.18
CA PRO A 49 1.46 -19.78 17.78
C PRO A 49 0.86 -18.64 18.61
N GLU A 50 1.26 -18.48 19.88
CA GLU A 50 0.84 -17.38 20.76
C GLU A 50 1.19 -15.96 20.23
N LEU A 51 2.16 -15.83 19.33
CA LEU A 51 2.57 -14.54 18.76
C LEU A 51 1.91 -14.23 17.40
N VAL A 52 1.11 -15.14 16.84
CA VAL A 52 0.46 -14.98 15.52
C VAL A 52 -0.44 -13.76 15.48
N MET A 53 -1.25 -13.54 16.52
CA MET A 53 -2.18 -12.41 16.58
C MET A 53 -1.47 -11.06 16.46
N LYS A 54 -0.30 -10.91 17.10
CA LYS A 54 0.52 -9.70 16.98
C LYS A 54 1.15 -9.58 15.60
N SER A 55 1.52 -10.70 15.01
CA SER A 55 2.24 -10.73 13.74
C SER A 55 1.34 -10.53 12.51
N ILE A 56 0.02 -10.56 12.68
CA ILE A 56 -0.96 -10.22 11.65
C ILE A 56 -0.98 -8.71 11.34
N VAL A 57 -0.53 -7.85 12.25
CA VAL A 57 -0.58 -6.39 12.07
C VAL A 57 0.05 -5.89 10.75
N PRO A 58 1.27 -6.29 10.35
CA PRO A 58 1.82 -5.91 9.04
C PRO A 58 0.99 -6.39 7.84
N VAL A 59 0.32 -7.55 7.94
CA VAL A 59 -0.55 -8.07 6.88
C VAL A 59 -1.78 -7.17 6.70
N VAL A 60 -2.41 -6.78 7.82
CA VAL A 60 -3.56 -5.88 7.78
C VAL A 60 -3.14 -4.51 7.27
N MET A 61 -2.00 -3.97 7.70
CA MET A 61 -1.51 -2.68 7.23
C MET A 61 -1.21 -2.68 5.73
N ALA A 62 -0.61 -3.74 5.19
CA ALA A 62 -0.42 -3.87 3.74
C ALA A 62 -1.75 -3.85 2.96
N GLY A 63 -2.86 -4.27 3.56
CA GLY A 63 -4.16 -4.33 2.89
C GLY A 63 -4.98 -3.04 2.93
N VAL A 64 -4.78 -2.17 3.93
CA VAL A 64 -5.70 -1.05 4.20
C VAL A 64 -5.38 0.18 3.34
N LEU A 65 -4.12 0.60 3.23
CA LEU A 65 -3.72 1.83 2.51
C LEU A 65 -2.37 1.67 1.76
N ALA A 66 -2.16 0.56 1.05
CA ALA A 66 -0.90 0.38 0.32
C ALA A 66 -0.88 1.09 -1.04
N GLY A 67 0.00 2.08 -1.19
CA GLY A 67 0.63 2.36 -2.47
C GLY A 67 1.65 1.27 -2.82
N LEU A 68 2.04 1.14 -4.09
CA LEU A 68 3.05 0.14 -4.51
C LEU A 68 4.33 0.20 -3.64
N SER A 69 4.85 1.40 -3.43
CA SER A 69 6.06 1.64 -2.63
C SER A 69 5.87 1.26 -1.16
N ALA A 70 4.76 1.69 -0.55
CA ALA A 70 4.45 1.37 0.84
C ALA A 70 4.22 -0.14 1.03
N GLY A 71 3.48 -0.79 0.13
CA GLY A 71 3.26 -2.24 0.15
C GLY A 71 4.54 -3.05 0.03
N MET A 72 5.50 -2.62 -0.81
CA MET A 72 6.83 -3.22 -0.88
C MET A 72 7.61 -3.05 0.43
N ALA A 73 7.64 -1.83 0.99
CA ALA A 73 8.32 -1.55 2.25
C ALA A 73 7.71 -2.35 3.42
N ILE A 74 6.39 -2.34 3.55
CA ILE A 74 5.63 -3.10 4.56
C ILE A 74 5.90 -4.59 4.43
N GLY A 75 5.94 -5.15 3.21
CA GLY A 75 6.21 -6.57 2.99
C GLY A 75 7.59 -7.01 3.49
N ILE A 76 8.62 -6.21 3.20
CA ILE A 76 10.00 -6.52 3.60
C ILE A 76 10.18 -6.34 5.10
N VAL A 77 9.71 -5.21 5.65
CA VAL A 77 9.77 -4.91 7.09
C VAL A 77 8.92 -5.89 7.88
N GLY A 78 7.75 -6.28 7.36
CA GLY A 78 6.85 -7.25 7.98
C GLY A 78 7.45 -8.64 8.07
N ASP A 79 8.03 -9.18 6.99
CA ASP A 79 8.70 -10.48 7.01
C ASP A 79 9.88 -10.50 7.99
N ALA A 80 10.77 -9.52 7.91
CA ALA A 80 11.93 -9.40 8.81
C ALA A 80 11.52 -9.13 10.27
N GLY A 81 10.56 -8.23 10.46
CA GLY A 81 10.05 -7.81 11.77
C GLY A 81 9.31 -8.92 12.49
N VAL A 82 8.47 -9.70 11.80
CA VAL A 82 7.78 -10.86 12.38
C VAL A 82 8.78 -11.94 12.80
N ARG A 83 9.80 -12.21 11.97
CA ARG A 83 10.89 -13.15 12.31
C ARG A 83 11.72 -12.69 13.51
N ALA A 84 12.03 -11.39 13.60
CA ALA A 84 12.74 -10.82 14.74
C ALA A 84 11.89 -10.80 16.02
N ASN A 85 10.61 -10.48 15.90
CA ASN A 85 9.63 -10.51 16.99
C ASN A 85 9.45 -11.93 17.54
N ALA A 86 9.59 -12.95 16.67
CA ALA A 86 9.61 -14.35 17.09
C ALA A 86 10.76 -14.65 18.05
N GLN A 87 11.91 -13.99 17.92
CA GLN A 87 13.05 -14.16 18.83
C GLN A 87 12.90 -13.32 20.10
N GLN A 88 12.56 -12.04 19.94
CA GLN A 88 12.39 -11.08 21.03
C GLN A 88 11.07 -10.28 20.90
N PRO A 89 10.06 -10.54 21.75
CA PRO A 89 8.74 -9.91 21.62
C PRO A 89 8.75 -8.39 21.94
N LYS A 90 9.86 -7.88 22.49
CA LYS A 90 10.05 -6.45 22.79
C LYS A 90 10.22 -5.61 21.52
N LEU A 91 10.62 -6.24 20.40
CA LEU A 91 10.82 -5.58 19.11
C LEU A 91 9.51 -5.26 18.40
N PHE A 92 8.37 -5.77 18.90
CA PHE A 92 7.05 -5.54 18.32
C PHE A 92 6.76 -4.05 18.10
N VAL A 93 6.98 -3.21 19.10
CA VAL A 93 6.70 -1.76 19.01
C VAL A 93 7.61 -1.09 17.98
N GLY A 94 8.88 -1.50 17.90
CA GLY A 94 9.83 -0.98 16.91
C GLY A 94 9.40 -1.31 15.48
N MET A 95 8.92 -2.53 15.25
CA MET A 95 8.35 -2.93 13.96
C MET A 95 7.14 -2.07 13.60
N ILE A 96 6.19 -1.85 14.53
CA ILE A 96 5.01 -1.01 14.29
C ILE A 96 5.40 0.43 13.93
N LEU A 97 6.38 1.01 14.61
CA LEU A 97 6.85 2.36 14.32
C LEU A 97 7.35 2.49 12.88
N ILE A 98 8.14 1.52 12.41
CA ILE A 98 8.67 1.50 11.03
C ILE A 98 7.51 1.36 10.03
N LEU A 99 6.51 0.52 10.32
CA LEU A 99 5.34 0.32 9.45
C LEU A 99 4.49 1.59 9.32
N ILE A 100 4.33 2.37 10.40
CA ILE A 100 3.61 3.66 10.36
C ILE A 100 4.35 4.67 9.46
N PHE A 101 5.68 4.71 9.53
CA PHE A 101 6.47 5.57 8.62
C PHE A 101 6.35 5.13 7.15
N ALA A 102 6.25 3.83 6.89
CA ALA A 102 6.02 3.32 5.54
C ALA A 102 4.62 3.72 5.01
N GLU A 103 3.60 3.66 5.87
CA GLU A 103 2.23 4.10 5.55
C GLU A 103 2.15 5.61 5.26
N ALA A 104 2.93 6.43 5.96
CA ALA A 104 2.99 7.86 5.66
C ALA A 104 3.32 8.13 4.18
N LEU A 105 4.17 7.30 3.56
CA LEU A 105 4.50 7.41 2.13
C LEU A 105 3.27 7.22 1.22
N ALA A 106 2.37 6.29 1.56
CA ALA A 106 1.13 6.08 0.81
C ALA A 106 0.14 7.23 1.05
N LEU A 107 0.03 7.71 2.29
CA LEU A 107 -0.83 8.84 2.64
C LEU A 107 -0.44 10.11 1.89
N TYR A 108 0.85 10.38 1.71
CA TYR A 108 1.30 11.52 0.89
C TYR A 108 0.78 11.42 -0.56
N GLY A 109 0.86 10.22 -1.16
CA GLY A 109 0.31 9.97 -2.50
C GLY A 109 -1.21 10.17 -2.56
N LEU A 110 -1.94 9.70 -1.54
CA LEU A 110 -3.39 9.86 -1.44
C LEU A 110 -3.79 11.33 -1.32
N ILE A 111 -3.14 12.11 -0.45
CA ILE A 111 -3.44 13.54 -0.26
C ILE A 111 -3.24 14.31 -1.57
N VAL A 112 -2.12 14.07 -2.27
CA VAL A 112 -1.86 14.69 -3.57
C VAL A 112 -2.91 14.29 -4.60
N GLY A 113 -3.28 13.01 -4.65
CA GLY A 113 -4.35 12.51 -5.54
C GLY A 113 -5.71 13.17 -5.28
N ILE A 114 -6.08 13.34 -4.00
CA ILE A 114 -7.31 14.03 -3.61
C ILE A 114 -7.27 15.51 -4.04
N ILE A 115 -6.18 16.23 -3.76
CA ILE A 115 -6.06 17.66 -4.14
C ILE A 115 -6.18 17.86 -5.65
N LEU A 116 -5.55 16.99 -6.44
CA LEU A 116 -5.65 17.04 -7.91
C LEU A 116 -7.08 16.74 -8.39
N SER A 117 -7.73 15.75 -7.79
CA SER A 117 -9.13 15.40 -8.08
C SER A 117 -10.10 16.53 -7.72
N SER A 118 -9.92 17.17 -6.56
CA SER A 118 -10.74 18.31 -6.12
C SER A 118 -10.61 19.51 -7.06
N ARG A 119 -9.39 19.83 -7.53
CA ARG A 119 -9.18 20.91 -8.52
C ARG A 119 -9.82 20.59 -9.87
N ALA A 120 -9.75 19.32 -10.31
CA ALA A 120 -10.41 18.87 -11.53
C ALA A 120 -11.95 18.93 -11.44
N GLY A 121 -12.51 18.78 -10.24
CA GLY A 121 -13.94 19.01 -9.98
C GLY A 121 -14.32 20.49 -10.02
N GLN A 122 -13.48 21.37 -9.47
CA GLN A 122 -13.73 22.82 -9.47
C GLN A 122 -13.72 23.43 -10.88
N SER A 123 -12.81 23.00 -11.77
CA SER A 123 -12.75 23.54 -13.14
C SER A 123 -13.95 23.16 -14.02
N ARG A 124 -14.83 22.25 -13.56
CA ARG A 124 -16.09 21.91 -14.24
C ARG A 124 -17.27 22.75 -13.76
N ALA A 125 -17.11 23.46 -12.64
CA ALA A 125 -18.14 24.29 -12.03
C ALA A 125 -18.06 25.77 -12.47
N GLU A 126 -16.95 26.17 -13.10
CA GLU A 126 -16.77 27.43 -13.83
C GLU A 126 -17.00 27.22 -15.33
#